data_AF-A0AAV9LV56-F1
#
_entry.id   AF-A0AAV9LV56-F1
#
_cell.length_a   1.000
_cell.length_b   1.000
_cell.length_c   1.000
_cell.angle_alpha   90.00
_cell.angle_beta   90.00
_cell.angle_gamma   90.00
#
_symmetry.space_group_name_H-M   'P 1'
#
loop_
_entity.id
_entity.type
_entity.pdbx_description
1 polymer ?
#
loop_
_entity_poly.entity_id
_entity_poly.type
_entity_poly.pdbx_seq_one_letter_code
_entity_poly.pdbx_strand_id
1 'polypeptide(L)'
;MMRNKQTLENHILWKIRSGSSSFWWDNWLGVGPLAHFTTNSKRFNNDKVTDFMEDGQWNIRKVSQLAPHEQVQKILSFQIQLHQGQQDQAVWTLNSNGIFSVSSAWNIIREAREKTKLNTYTWHKSIPFKCSFLLWRTIRGKLPTNENLAKFGVGPNRCYCCYSPGFDTIEHTFNSGSFARNIWRYFAVSLGIQTDHLPLRNNIMRWWNTNHNNEAHKLILQSTPIFICWNLWKNRCSKKYGGKQSSMARVRHLVMLDTFKLLQTTFHYINWPLEWWKLCKLIENCTHDTKVTMVQWTKPPDKWVKINTDGSALCNPGSIGAGGIIRNQNGELILAFSTPLGQGTNNQAEVEAAILGLSWCANLRYKNVILEVDSQVLVDWFKNSKTAPWSLADQMQNLQHTVTKLNQVKCIHTLREANYVADSLAKHSHHITNSQVFSNIQQLPKLAAAYFKQDLAGMASFRRRKIKRIKEPP
;
A
#
# COMPACT_ATOMS: atom_id res chain seq x y z
N MET A 1 -31.58 -8.17 6.33
CA MET A 1 -30.85 -7.07 5.66
C MET A 1 -30.11 -6.13 6.64
N MET A 2 -30.48 -6.04 7.93
CA MET A 2 -29.91 -5.06 8.89
C MET A 2 -28.66 -5.50 9.69
N ARG A 3 -28.23 -6.76 9.64
CA ARG A 3 -27.14 -7.27 10.52
C ARG A 3 -25.81 -6.53 10.34
N ASN A 4 -25.52 -6.08 9.12
CA ASN A 4 -24.26 -5.41 8.82
C ASN A 4 -24.29 -3.91 9.15
N LYS A 5 -25.48 -3.29 9.28
CA LYS A 5 -25.64 -1.84 9.46
C LYS A 5 -24.99 -1.38 10.77
N GLN A 6 -25.31 -2.07 11.88
CA GLN A 6 -24.79 -1.74 13.22
C GLN A 6 -23.26 -1.77 13.27
N THR A 7 -22.64 -2.75 12.59
CA THR A 7 -21.17 -2.85 12.51
C THR A 7 -20.57 -1.69 11.72
N LEU A 8 -21.21 -1.26 10.64
CA LEU A 8 -20.69 -0.20 9.77
C LEU A 8 -20.91 1.21 10.33
N GLU A 9 -21.99 1.45 11.08
CA GLU A 9 -22.31 2.77 11.64
C GLU A 9 -21.22 3.29 12.59
N ASN A 10 -20.53 2.40 13.30
CA ASN A 10 -19.38 2.75 14.15
C ASN A 10 -18.21 3.36 13.36
N HIS A 11 -18.19 3.19 12.03
CA HIS A 11 -17.16 3.75 11.14
C HIS A 11 -17.63 5.01 10.40
N ILE A 12 -18.82 5.53 10.72
CA ILE A 12 -19.28 6.83 10.23
C ILE A 12 -19.03 7.85 11.34
N LEU A 13 -18.28 8.90 11.02
CA LEU A 13 -18.06 10.05 11.89
C LEU A 13 -18.79 11.25 11.29
N TRP A 14 -19.50 12.01 12.10
CA TRP A 14 -20.15 13.25 11.65
C TRP A 14 -19.28 14.46 11.95
N LYS A 15 -18.83 15.15 10.90
CA LYS A 15 -18.20 16.46 11.03
C LYS A 15 -19.27 17.52 11.16
N ILE A 16 -19.34 18.13 12.34
CA ILE A 16 -20.31 19.18 12.65
C ILE A 16 -19.90 20.48 11.97
N ARG A 17 -20.82 21.05 11.20
CA ARG A 17 -20.71 22.36 10.54
C ARG A 17 -21.94 23.21 10.82
N SER A 18 -23.13 22.69 10.53
CA SER A 18 -24.41 23.35 10.86
C SER A 18 -24.89 23.00 12.26
N GLY A 19 -24.44 21.87 12.82
CA GLY A 19 -24.90 21.38 14.13
C GLY A 19 -26.29 20.74 14.10
N SER A 20 -26.78 20.41 12.91
CA SER A 20 -28.04 19.71 12.66
C SER A 20 -28.02 18.21 12.96
N SER A 21 -26.83 17.61 13.08
CA SER A 21 -26.65 16.22 13.50
C SER A 21 -27.27 15.97 14.87
N SER A 22 -27.75 14.75 15.07
CA SER A 22 -28.32 14.31 16.34
C SER A 22 -27.26 14.28 17.43
N PHE A 23 -27.54 14.91 18.56
CA PHE A 23 -26.64 14.85 19.72
C PHE A 23 -26.43 13.41 20.21
N TRP A 24 -27.49 12.58 20.16
CA TRP A 24 -27.53 11.25 20.75
C TRP A 24 -27.10 10.12 19.82
N TRP A 25 -27.52 10.19 18.55
CA TRP A 25 -27.43 9.06 17.62
C TRP A 25 -26.31 9.17 16.60
N ASP A 26 -25.91 10.40 16.25
CA ASP A 26 -24.82 10.61 15.31
C ASP A 26 -23.48 10.56 16.03
N ASN A 27 -22.54 9.79 15.48
CA ASN A 27 -21.19 9.69 16.03
C ASN A 27 -20.36 10.92 15.64
N TRP A 28 -20.57 12.05 16.30
CA TRP A 28 -19.78 13.27 16.08
C TRP A 28 -18.57 13.37 17.02
N LEU A 29 -18.63 12.74 18.19
CA LEU A 29 -17.53 12.71 19.18
C LEU A 29 -16.45 11.65 18.87
N GLY A 30 -16.72 10.74 17.93
CA GLY A 30 -15.78 9.68 17.52
C GLY A 30 -15.72 8.47 18.46
N VAL A 31 -16.53 8.45 19.52
CA VAL A 31 -16.64 7.33 20.47
C VAL A 31 -17.83 6.39 20.15
N GLY A 32 -18.60 6.72 19.12
CA GLY A 32 -19.90 6.10 18.81
C GLY A 32 -21.08 6.96 19.29
N PRO A 33 -22.32 6.50 19.05
CA PRO A 33 -23.53 7.19 19.51
C PRO A 33 -23.56 7.35 21.03
N LEU A 34 -23.77 8.58 21.53
CA LEU A 34 -23.85 8.87 22.97
C LEU A 34 -24.99 8.10 23.66
N ALA A 35 -26.06 7.78 22.92
CA ALA A 35 -27.17 6.97 23.39
C ALA A 35 -26.76 5.58 23.90
N HIS A 36 -25.62 5.03 23.44
CA HIS A 36 -25.13 3.73 23.92
C HIS A 36 -24.40 3.80 25.27
N PHE A 37 -24.02 5.00 25.73
CA PHE A 37 -23.29 5.20 26.99
C PHE A 37 -24.19 5.55 28.17
N THR A 38 -25.50 5.45 28.00
CA THR A 38 -26.48 5.80 29.02
C THR A 38 -27.43 4.64 29.26
N THR A 39 -27.71 4.39 30.54
CA THR A 39 -28.63 3.35 31.01
C THR A 39 -30.06 3.87 31.14
N ASN A 40 -30.30 5.17 30.95
CA ASN A 40 -31.60 5.78 31.08
C ASN A 40 -32.49 5.45 29.87
N SER A 41 -33.54 4.66 30.11
CA SER A 41 -34.57 4.23 29.15
C SER A 41 -35.52 5.34 28.68
N LYS A 42 -35.22 6.61 28.99
CA LYS A 42 -36.01 7.74 28.46
C LYS A 42 -35.74 7.84 26.97
N ARG A 43 -36.79 7.89 26.15
CA ARG A 43 -36.69 8.16 24.72
C ARG A 43 -35.84 9.41 24.53
N PHE A 44 -34.66 9.27 23.93
CA PHE A 44 -33.85 10.42 23.54
C PHE A 44 -34.69 11.28 22.61
N ASN A 45 -34.81 12.56 22.93
CA ASN A 45 -35.43 13.52 22.03
C ASN A 45 -34.57 13.65 20.77
N ASN A 46 -35.15 14.19 19.70
CA ASN A 46 -34.40 14.53 18.48
C ASN A 46 -33.57 15.81 18.67
N ASP A 47 -32.86 15.90 19.80
CA ASP A 47 -32.01 17.03 20.13
C ASP A 47 -30.83 17.08 19.15
N LYS A 48 -30.55 18.26 18.65
CA LYS A 48 -29.44 18.56 17.76
C LYS A 48 -28.22 19.00 18.56
N VAL A 49 -27.04 18.92 17.95
CA VAL A 49 -25.81 19.42 18.58
C VAL A 49 -25.93 20.91 18.93
N THR A 50 -26.54 21.73 18.05
CA THR A 50 -26.78 23.16 18.32
C THR A 50 -27.62 23.41 19.57
N ASP A 51 -28.52 22.50 19.95
CA ASP A 51 -29.39 22.71 21.11
C ASP A 51 -28.61 22.66 22.42
N PHE A 52 -27.39 22.11 22.40
CA PHE A 52 -26.47 22.06 23.54
C PHE A 52 -25.40 23.16 23.49
N MET A 53 -25.52 24.11 22.58
CA MET A 53 -24.57 25.21 22.41
C MET A 53 -25.23 26.58 22.61
N GLU A 54 -24.51 27.51 23.23
CA GLU A 54 -24.87 28.92 23.40
C GLU A 54 -23.67 29.78 22.96
N ASP A 55 -23.90 30.78 22.10
CA ASP A 55 -22.87 31.67 21.55
C ASP A 55 -21.64 30.96 20.93
N GLY A 56 -21.87 29.80 20.31
CA GLY A 56 -20.81 29.00 19.69
C GLY A 56 -19.95 28.20 20.67
N GLN A 57 -20.31 28.18 21.95
CA GLN A 57 -19.68 27.36 22.98
C GLN A 57 -20.66 26.35 23.57
N TRP A 58 -20.15 25.30 24.22
CA TRP A 58 -21.00 24.32 24.89
C TRP A 58 -21.71 24.92 26.10
N ASN A 59 -23.02 24.70 26.22
CA ASN A 59 -23.74 24.99 27.46
C ASN A 59 -23.35 23.94 28.52
N ILE A 60 -22.42 24.31 29.40
CA ILE A 60 -21.85 23.45 30.44
C ILE A 60 -22.94 22.85 31.32
N ARG A 61 -23.97 23.62 31.68
CA ARG A 61 -25.05 23.16 32.57
C ARG A 61 -25.87 22.06 31.89
N LYS A 62 -26.28 22.30 30.64
CA LYS A 62 -27.11 21.37 29.86
C LYS A 62 -26.37 20.08 29.53
N VAL A 63 -25.09 20.17 29.15
CA VAL A 63 -24.23 19.00 28.89
C VAL A 63 -24.01 18.20 30.17
N SER A 64 -23.68 18.85 31.29
CA SER A 64 -23.39 18.14 32.55
C SER A 64 -24.61 17.45 33.17
N GLN A 65 -25.82 17.98 32.92
CA GLN A 65 -27.07 17.41 33.43
C GLN A 65 -27.60 16.26 32.58
N LEU A 66 -27.46 16.34 31.25
CA LEU A 66 -28.12 15.41 30.33
C LEU A 66 -27.16 14.38 29.74
N ALA A 67 -25.93 14.76 29.39
CA ALA A 67 -25.00 13.87 28.70
C ALA A 67 -24.41 12.79 29.64
N PRO A 68 -23.91 11.65 29.10
CA PRO A 68 -23.28 10.61 29.90
C PRO A 68 -22.07 11.14 30.66
N HIS A 69 -22.04 10.97 31.99
CA HIS A 69 -20.99 11.54 32.86
C HIS A 69 -19.56 11.23 32.41
N GLU A 70 -19.32 10.03 31.87
CA GLU A 70 -18.00 9.61 31.36
C GLU A 70 -17.54 10.41 30.13
N GLN A 71 -18.46 10.96 29.34
CA GLN A 71 -18.14 11.67 28.10
C GLN A 71 -18.20 13.19 28.24
N VAL A 72 -18.71 13.74 29.36
CA VAL A 72 -18.86 15.20 29.56
C VAL A 72 -17.55 15.95 29.33
N GLN A 73 -16.44 15.50 29.92
CA GLN A 73 -15.13 16.15 29.76
C GLN A 73 -14.65 16.17 28.30
N LYS A 74 -14.90 15.08 27.56
CA LYS A 74 -14.59 15.02 26.13
C LYS A 74 -15.47 15.94 25.30
N ILE A 75 -16.76 16.04 25.63
CA ILE A 75 -17.69 16.94 24.95
C ILE A 75 -17.24 18.39 25.16
N LEU A 76 -16.98 18.80 26.41
CA LEU A 76 -16.59 20.17 26.74
C LEU A 76 -15.24 20.57 26.14
N SER A 77 -14.32 19.62 25.95
CA SER A 77 -13.04 19.87 25.28
C SER A 77 -13.11 19.80 23.76
N PHE A 78 -14.20 19.27 23.19
CA PHE A 78 -14.37 19.15 21.75
C PHE A 78 -14.72 20.51 21.14
N GLN A 79 -13.81 21.07 20.33
CA GLN A 79 -14.03 22.36 19.68
C GLN A 79 -14.85 22.18 18.39
N ILE A 80 -15.97 22.90 18.29
CA ILE A 80 -16.81 22.95 17.08
C ILE A 80 -16.70 24.33 16.45
N GLN A 81 -16.32 24.37 15.17
CA GLN A 81 -16.43 25.58 14.35
C GLN A 81 -17.69 25.50 13.51
N LEU A 82 -18.74 26.21 13.95
CA LEU A 82 -19.98 26.28 13.20
C LEU A 82 -19.79 27.15 11.95
N HIS A 83 -20.12 26.60 10.79
CA HIS A 83 -20.06 27.29 9.50
C HIS A 83 -21.48 27.50 8.97
N GLN A 84 -21.95 28.75 9.00
CA GLN A 84 -23.28 29.08 8.49
C GLN A 84 -23.40 28.70 7.00
N GLY A 85 -24.48 28.00 6.66
CA GLY A 85 -24.77 27.56 5.28
C GLY A 85 -24.10 26.26 4.84
N GLN A 86 -23.28 25.61 5.66
CA GLN A 86 -22.71 24.29 5.35
C GLN A 86 -23.37 23.20 6.16
N GLN A 87 -23.88 22.16 5.49
CA GLN A 87 -24.48 21.00 6.16
C GLN A 87 -23.42 20.13 6.85
N ASP A 88 -23.82 19.46 7.92
CA ASP A 88 -23.01 18.44 8.57
C ASP A 88 -22.66 17.31 7.59
N GLN A 89 -21.44 16.79 7.70
CA GLN A 89 -20.90 15.84 6.74
C GLN A 89 -20.62 14.50 7.39
N ALA A 90 -21.24 13.44 6.87
CA ALA A 90 -20.88 12.07 7.19
C ALA A 90 -19.53 11.71 6.55
N VAL A 91 -18.60 11.26 7.37
CA VAL A 91 -17.24 10.87 6.99
C VAL A 91 -17.04 9.39 7.26
N TRP A 92 -16.71 8.65 6.20
CA TRP A 92 -16.36 7.24 6.29
C TRP A 92 -14.91 7.07 6.76
N THR A 93 -14.72 6.68 8.02
CA THR A 93 -13.41 6.74 8.69
C THR A 93 -12.39 5.73 8.16
N LEU A 94 -12.83 4.66 7.51
CA LEU A 94 -11.93 3.61 6.98
C LEU A 94 -11.15 4.03 5.73
N ASN A 95 -11.63 5.05 5.01
CA ASN A 95 -10.95 5.56 3.83
C ASN A 95 -10.38 6.95 4.13
N SER A 96 -9.16 7.21 3.66
CA SER A 96 -8.52 8.51 3.87
C SER A 96 -9.29 9.66 3.23
N ASN A 97 -9.96 9.44 2.10
CA ASN A 97 -10.80 10.47 1.45
C ASN A 97 -12.14 10.71 2.17
N GLY A 98 -12.49 9.91 3.18
CA GLY A 98 -13.74 10.05 3.94
C GLY A 98 -14.97 9.58 3.17
N ILE A 99 -14.81 8.96 2.01
CA ILE A 99 -15.91 8.54 1.13
C ILE A 99 -16.20 7.06 1.36
N PHE A 100 -17.49 6.73 1.52
CA PHE A 100 -17.93 5.35 1.65
C PHE A 100 -17.60 4.53 0.41
N SER A 101 -17.13 3.29 0.62
CA SER A 101 -17.00 2.32 -0.46
C SER A 101 -17.48 0.94 -0.03
N VAL A 102 -18.15 0.23 -0.94
CA VAL A 102 -18.58 -1.16 -0.70
C VAL A 102 -17.37 -2.05 -0.41
N SER A 103 -16.22 -1.81 -1.05
CA SER A 103 -14.99 -2.57 -0.83
C SER A 103 -14.48 -2.45 0.62
N SER A 104 -14.39 -1.23 1.16
CA SER A 104 -13.96 -1.01 2.54
C SER A 104 -14.95 -1.57 3.54
N ALA A 105 -16.26 -1.42 3.29
CA ALA A 105 -17.30 -2.01 4.14
C ALA A 105 -17.23 -3.54 4.15
N TRP A 106 -17.08 -4.14 2.96
CA TRP A 106 -16.95 -5.59 2.80
C TRP A 106 -15.71 -6.15 3.52
N ASN A 107 -14.61 -5.39 3.57
CA ASN A 107 -13.39 -5.83 4.28
C ASN A 107 -13.58 -5.96 5.80
N ILE A 108 -14.48 -5.17 6.40
CA ILE A 108 -14.82 -5.27 7.83
C ILE A 108 -15.79 -6.42 8.08
N ILE A 109 -16.78 -6.58 7.19
CA ILE A 109 -17.83 -7.60 7.35
C ILE A 109 -17.28 -9.00 7.10
N ARG A 110 -16.37 -9.16 6.15
CA ARG A 110 -15.85 -10.47 5.77
C ARG A 110 -14.84 -10.97 6.80
N GLU A 111 -14.90 -12.25 7.08
CA GLU A 111 -13.80 -12.97 7.72
C GLU A 111 -12.66 -13.15 6.71
N ALA A 112 -11.69 -12.24 6.74
CA ALA A 112 -10.54 -12.28 5.85
C ALA A 112 -9.65 -13.48 6.21
N ARG A 113 -9.64 -14.50 5.34
CA ARG A 113 -8.69 -15.61 5.45
C ARG A 113 -7.29 -15.17 5.04
N GLU A 114 -6.28 -15.78 5.66
CA GLU A 114 -4.89 -15.52 5.32
C GLU A 114 -4.59 -15.76 3.83
N LYS A 115 -3.75 -14.89 3.27
CA LYS A 115 -3.28 -15.02 1.89
C LYS A 115 -2.30 -16.18 1.81
N THR A 116 -2.77 -17.33 1.34
CA THR A 116 -1.88 -18.46 1.08
C THR A 116 -1.14 -18.27 -0.24
N LYS A 117 0.15 -18.64 -0.27
CA LYS A 117 0.98 -18.65 -1.48
C LYS A 117 0.31 -19.40 -2.63
N LEU A 118 -0.39 -20.49 -2.30
CA LEU A 118 -1.15 -21.29 -3.25
C LEU A 118 -2.22 -20.46 -3.98
N ASN A 119 -3.01 -19.68 -3.25
CA ASN A 119 -4.05 -18.84 -3.84
C ASN A 119 -3.44 -17.68 -4.63
N THR A 120 -2.41 -17.03 -4.10
CA THR A 120 -1.76 -15.88 -4.76
C THR A 120 -1.15 -16.28 -6.10
N TYR A 121 -0.47 -17.41 -6.18
CA TYR A 121 0.20 -17.84 -7.40
C TYR A 121 -0.74 -18.53 -8.38
N THR A 122 -1.82 -19.15 -7.90
CA THR A 122 -2.90 -19.63 -8.79
C THR A 122 -3.48 -18.48 -9.62
N TRP A 123 -3.69 -17.31 -9.00
CA TRP A 123 -4.22 -16.11 -9.65
C TRP A 123 -3.12 -15.14 -10.13
N HIS A 124 -2.10 -15.68 -10.81
CA HIS A 124 -1.01 -14.88 -11.35
C HIS A 124 -1.51 -13.91 -12.45
N LYS A 125 -1.19 -12.61 -12.32
CA LYS A 125 -1.72 -11.54 -13.18
C LYS A 125 -1.38 -11.69 -14.67
N SER A 126 -0.19 -12.22 -14.97
CA SER A 126 0.27 -12.38 -16.36
C SER A 126 -0.25 -13.65 -17.03
N ILE A 127 -0.93 -14.54 -16.29
CA ILE A 127 -1.40 -15.82 -16.83
C ILE A 127 -2.86 -15.68 -17.26
N PRO A 128 -3.26 -16.21 -18.44
CA PRO A 128 -4.65 -16.18 -18.86
C PRO A 128 -5.60 -16.78 -17.83
N PHE A 129 -6.71 -16.09 -17.56
CA PHE A 129 -7.71 -16.48 -16.55
C PHE A 129 -8.14 -17.95 -16.65
N LYS A 130 -8.34 -18.47 -17.87
CA LYS A 130 -8.73 -19.87 -18.11
C LYS A 130 -7.75 -20.89 -17.51
N CYS A 131 -6.45 -20.61 -17.54
CA CYS A 131 -5.42 -21.51 -17.01
C CYS A 131 -5.42 -21.48 -15.48
N SER A 132 -5.49 -20.28 -14.89
CA SER A 132 -5.64 -20.08 -13.44
C SER A 132 -6.91 -20.72 -12.90
N PHE A 133 -8.05 -20.52 -13.58
CA PHE A 133 -9.33 -21.09 -13.21
C PHE A 133 -9.31 -22.62 -13.26
N LEU A 134 -8.70 -23.20 -14.31
CA LEU A 134 -8.49 -24.64 -14.39
C LEU A 134 -7.67 -25.14 -13.21
N LEU A 135 -6.52 -24.51 -12.92
CA LEU A 135 -5.68 -24.95 -11.80
C LEU A 135 -6.42 -24.84 -10.46
N TRP A 136 -7.15 -23.75 -10.23
CA TRP A 136 -7.98 -23.59 -9.04
C TRP A 136 -8.99 -24.73 -8.87
N ARG A 137 -9.69 -25.11 -9.95
CA ARG A 137 -10.62 -26.27 -9.93
C ARG A 137 -9.89 -27.60 -9.70
N THR A 138 -8.68 -27.73 -10.25
CA THR A 138 -7.84 -28.93 -10.10
C THR A 138 -7.46 -29.13 -8.64
N ILE A 139 -6.90 -28.10 -8.00
CA ILE A 139 -6.49 -28.11 -6.58
C ILE A 139 -7.68 -28.37 -5.65
N ARG A 140 -8.88 -27.92 -6.02
CA ARG A 140 -10.11 -28.09 -5.23
C ARG A 140 -10.80 -29.44 -5.47
N GLY A 141 -10.29 -30.29 -6.36
CA GLY A 141 -10.92 -31.56 -6.66
C GLY A 141 -12.22 -31.45 -7.47
N LYS A 142 -12.45 -30.33 -8.18
CA LYS A 142 -13.74 -29.97 -8.81
C LYS A 142 -13.75 -30.10 -10.34
N LEU A 143 -12.78 -30.79 -10.93
CA LEU A 143 -12.77 -31.08 -12.37
C LEU A 143 -13.62 -32.32 -12.71
N PRO A 144 -14.26 -32.38 -13.89
CA PRO A 144 -15.08 -33.51 -14.32
C PRO A 144 -14.22 -34.68 -14.84
N THR A 145 -13.35 -35.20 -13.98
CA THR A 145 -12.68 -36.50 -14.16
C THR A 145 -13.69 -37.65 -14.06
N ASN A 146 -13.40 -38.82 -14.61
CA ASN A 146 -14.37 -39.93 -14.54
C ASN A 146 -14.64 -40.35 -13.10
N GLU A 147 -13.67 -40.25 -12.18
CA GLU A 147 -13.91 -40.43 -10.74
C GLU A 147 -15.01 -39.50 -10.20
N ASN A 148 -14.98 -38.22 -10.57
CA ASN A 148 -15.98 -37.26 -10.12
C ASN A 148 -17.32 -37.42 -10.85
N LEU A 149 -17.31 -37.88 -12.10
CA LEU A 149 -18.52 -38.18 -12.87
C LEU A 149 -19.18 -39.49 -12.42
N ALA A 150 -18.39 -40.47 -11.94
CA ALA A 150 -18.90 -41.72 -11.39
C ALA A 150 -19.77 -41.48 -10.14
N LYS A 151 -19.51 -40.40 -9.38
CA LYS A 151 -20.37 -39.95 -8.28
C LYS A 151 -21.80 -39.58 -8.74
N PHE A 152 -21.98 -39.34 -10.04
CA PHE A 152 -23.26 -39.07 -10.69
C PHE A 152 -23.74 -40.23 -11.58
N GLY A 153 -23.14 -41.43 -11.45
CA GLY A 153 -23.58 -42.65 -12.15
C GLY A 153 -22.98 -42.88 -13.54
N VAL A 154 -21.91 -42.17 -13.93
CA VAL A 154 -21.35 -42.25 -15.31
C VAL A 154 -20.10 -43.13 -15.42
N GLY A 155 -20.23 -44.28 -16.11
CA GLY A 155 -19.20 -45.00 -16.89
C GLY A 155 -17.94 -45.54 -16.18
N PRO A 156 -17.13 -46.39 -16.85
CA PRO A 156 -15.93 -46.96 -16.26
C PRO A 156 -14.82 -45.93 -16.05
N ASN A 157 -14.20 -45.96 -14.87
CA ASN A 157 -13.17 -45.01 -14.41
C ASN A 157 -11.78 -45.33 -14.99
N ARG A 158 -11.61 -45.37 -16.32
CA ARG A 158 -10.31 -45.60 -16.96
C ARG A 158 -9.70 -44.29 -17.46
N CYS A 159 -8.38 -44.13 -17.30
CA CYS A 159 -7.64 -43.00 -17.82
C CYS A 159 -7.38 -43.16 -19.32
N TYR A 160 -7.73 -42.12 -20.09
CA TYR A 160 -7.49 -42.07 -21.54
C TYR A 160 -6.06 -41.64 -21.90
N CYS A 161 -5.27 -41.14 -20.95
CA CYS A 161 -3.97 -40.51 -21.23
C CYS A 161 -2.80 -41.48 -21.31
N CYS A 162 -2.83 -42.56 -20.53
CA CYS A 162 -1.72 -43.49 -20.32
C CYS A 162 -1.86 -44.76 -21.18
N TYR A 163 -0.73 -45.40 -21.49
CA TYR A 163 -0.69 -46.65 -22.25
C TYR A 163 -1.23 -47.85 -21.43
N SER A 164 -0.82 -47.95 -20.16
CA SER A 164 -1.50 -48.77 -19.16
C SER A 164 -2.50 -47.88 -18.41
N PRO A 165 -3.82 -47.99 -18.68
CA PRO A 165 -4.82 -47.08 -18.16
C PRO A 165 -5.04 -47.33 -16.66
N GLY A 166 -4.57 -46.40 -15.82
CA GLY A 166 -4.97 -46.30 -14.41
C GLY A 166 -6.37 -45.66 -14.27
N PHE A 167 -6.76 -45.33 -13.04
CA PHE A 167 -8.01 -44.59 -12.79
C PHE A 167 -7.92 -43.14 -13.29
N ASP A 168 -8.99 -42.59 -13.89
CA ASP A 168 -9.06 -41.17 -14.28
C ASP A 168 -9.40 -40.30 -13.05
N THR A 169 -8.41 -40.15 -12.19
CA THR A 169 -8.43 -39.24 -11.04
C THR A 169 -7.66 -37.96 -11.36
N ILE A 170 -7.89 -36.91 -10.58
CA ILE A 170 -7.12 -35.67 -10.72
C ILE A 170 -5.63 -35.93 -10.50
N GLU A 171 -5.29 -36.72 -9.47
CA GLU A 171 -3.90 -37.03 -9.16
C GLU A 171 -3.22 -37.81 -10.31
N HIS A 172 -3.90 -38.79 -10.89
CA HIS A 172 -3.36 -39.57 -12.00
C HIS A 172 -3.21 -38.72 -13.27
N THR A 173 -4.24 -37.96 -13.64
CA THR A 173 -4.26 -37.19 -14.88
C THR A 173 -3.27 -36.02 -14.87
N PHE A 174 -3.03 -35.42 -13.71
CA PHE A 174 -2.18 -34.22 -13.59
C PHE A 174 -0.79 -34.48 -12.99
N ASN A 175 -0.54 -35.62 -12.35
CA ASN A 175 0.73 -35.85 -11.64
C ASN A 175 1.26 -37.29 -11.71
N SER A 176 0.54 -38.26 -11.13
CA SER A 176 1.06 -39.62 -10.89
C SER A 176 1.03 -40.54 -12.12
N GLY A 177 0.21 -40.24 -13.13
CA GLY A 177 0.15 -40.99 -14.38
C GLY A 177 1.45 -40.92 -15.17
N SER A 178 1.80 -42.00 -15.87
CA SER A 178 3.08 -42.11 -16.59
C SER A 178 3.26 -40.99 -17.63
N PHE A 179 2.18 -40.58 -18.29
CA PHE A 179 2.21 -39.45 -19.23
C PHE A 179 2.53 -38.13 -18.51
N ALA A 180 1.81 -37.81 -17.42
CA ALA A 180 1.99 -36.57 -16.67
C ALA A 180 3.40 -36.48 -16.05
N ARG A 181 3.88 -37.57 -15.43
CA ARG A 181 5.22 -37.64 -14.82
C ARG A 181 6.33 -37.32 -15.82
N ASN A 182 6.24 -37.84 -17.04
CA ASN A 182 7.19 -37.55 -18.10
C ASN A 182 7.17 -36.09 -18.58
N ILE A 183 6.03 -35.42 -18.50
CA ILE A 183 5.92 -33.99 -18.81
C ILE A 183 6.54 -33.17 -17.68
N TRP A 184 6.19 -33.43 -16.43
CA TRP A 184 6.78 -32.75 -15.27
C TRP A 184 8.29 -32.87 -15.24
N ARG A 185 8.83 -34.09 -15.37
CA ARG A 185 10.26 -34.36 -15.32
C ARG A 185 11.04 -33.62 -16.41
N TYR A 186 10.47 -33.52 -17.63
CA TYR A 186 11.11 -32.80 -18.73
C TYR A 186 11.40 -31.33 -18.39
N PHE A 187 10.43 -30.62 -17.79
CA PHE A 187 10.59 -29.21 -17.45
C PHE A 187 11.35 -29.01 -16.13
N ALA A 188 11.16 -29.89 -15.17
CA ALA A 188 11.71 -29.77 -13.83
C ALA A 188 13.24 -29.97 -13.77
N VAL A 189 13.78 -30.88 -14.58
CA VAL A 189 15.22 -31.23 -14.57
C VAL A 189 16.09 -30.01 -14.90
N SER A 190 15.72 -29.21 -15.90
CA SER A 190 16.49 -28.01 -16.29
C SER A 190 16.46 -26.89 -15.25
N LEU A 191 15.56 -26.96 -14.26
CA LEU A 191 15.42 -26.00 -13.16
C LEU A 191 15.89 -26.60 -11.81
N GLY A 192 16.48 -27.80 -11.82
CA GLY A 192 16.93 -28.50 -10.61
C GLY A 192 15.81 -28.95 -9.67
N ILE A 193 14.57 -29.06 -10.14
CA ILE A 193 13.40 -29.43 -9.33
C ILE A 193 13.15 -30.94 -9.40
N GLN A 194 13.06 -31.62 -8.26
CA GLN A 194 12.66 -33.02 -8.21
C GLN A 194 11.14 -33.13 -8.06
N THR A 195 10.49 -33.91 -8.93
CA THR A 195 9.02 -34.02 -8.99
C THR A 195 8.47 -35.39 -8.57
N ASP A 196 9.34 -36.34 -8.24
CA ASP A 196 8.92 -37.72 -8.00
C ASP A 196 8.30 -37.91 -6.60
N HIS A 197 7.31 -38.79 -6.51
CA HIS A 197 6.66 -39.28 -5.28
C HIS A 197 5.90 -38.24 -4.42
N LEU A 198 5.65 -37.02 -4.91
CA LEU A 198 4.85 -36.01 -4.19
C LEU A 198 3.43 -35.90 -4.75
N PRO A 199 2.39 -35.67 -3.93
CA PRO A 199 1.05 -35.30 -4.41
C PRO A 199 1.06 -34.02 -5.26
N LEU A 200 0.12 -33.86 -6.20
CA LEU A 200 0.07 -32.73 -7.15
C LEU A 200 0.22 -31.37 -6.46
N ARG A 201 -0.52 -31.14 -5.36
CA ARG A 201 -0.47 -29.87 -4.62
C ARG A 201 0.92 -29.59 -4.08
N ASN A 202 1.61 -30.61 -3.56
CA ASN A 202 2.94 -30.47 -2.99
C ASN A 202 3.99 -30.30 -4.08
N ASN A 203 3.82 -30.96 -5.22
CA ASN A 203 4.66 -30.77 -6.41
C ASN A 203 4.58 -29.31 -6.89
N ILE A 204 3.38 -28.76 -7.09
CA ILE A 204 3.19 -27.35 -7.47
C ILE A 204 3.80 -26.39 -6.43
N MET A 205 3.57 -26.65 -5.14
CA MET A 205 4.17 -25.85 -4.07
C MET A 205 5.69 -25.92 -4.07
N ARG A 206 6.30 -27.06 -4.44
CA ARG A 206 7.75 -27.19 -4.56
C ARG A 206 8.30 -26.24 -5.61
N TRP A 207 7.69 -26.21 -6.80
CA TRP A 207 8.04 -25.23 -7.85
C TRP A 207 7.93 -23.80 -7.36
N TRP A 208 6.85 -23.49 -6.66
CA TRP A 208 6.59 -22.15 -6.15
C TRP A 208 7.51 -21.76 -4.99
N ASN A 209 8.11 -22.72 -4.29
CA ASN A 209 9.06 -22.52 -3.20
C ASN A 209 10.53 -22.53 -3.63
N THR A 210 10.83 -22.85 -4.89
CA THR A 210 12.19 -22.76 -5.43
C THR A 210 12.70 -21.32 -5.40
N ASN A 211 13.96 -21.14 -4.98
CA ASN A 211 14.62 -19.83 -5.00
C ASN A 211 14.76 -19.33 -6.44
N HIS A 212 14.58 -18.03 -6.64
CA HIS A 212 14.67 -17.39 -7.94
C HIS A 212 15.77 -16.33 -7.92
N ASN A 213 16.53 -16.23 -9.01
CA ASN A 213 17.64 -15.29 -9.14
C ASN A 213 17.17 -13.90 -9.61
N ASN A 214 16.06 -13.85 -10.34
CA ASN A 214 15.48 -12.63 -10.93
C ASN A 214 13.99 -12.81 -11.23
N GLU A 215 13.34 -11.74 -11.70
CA GLU A 215 11.90 -11.72 -11.96
C GLU A 215 11.48 -12.62 -13.15
N ALA A 216 12.34 -12.86 -14.15
CA ALA A 216 12.03 -13.82 -15.22
C ALA A 216 12.07 -15.26 -14.70
N HIS A 217 13.10 -15.62 -13.93
CA HIS A 217 13.19 -16.95 -13.32
C HIS A 217 11.96 -17.23 -12.44
N LYS A 218 11.58 -16.26 -11.61
CA LYS A 218 10.35 -16.32 -10.80
C LYS A 218 9.09 -16.53 -11.63
N LEU A 219 8.95 -15.82 -12.76
CA LEU A 219 7.77 -15.95 -13.63
C LEU A 219 7.61 -17.37 -14.18
N ILE A 220 8.71 -18.03 -14.54
CA ILE A 220 8.70 -19.38 -15.12
C ILE A 220 8.38 -20.41 -14.05
N LEU A 221 9.04 -20.32 -12.89
CA LEU A 221 8.75 -21.17 -11.73
C LEU A 221 7.27 -21.11 -11.34
N GLN A 222 6.64 -19.94 -11.46
CA GLN A 222 5.22 -19.74 -11.17
C GLN A 222 4.31 -20.25 -12.29
N SER A 223 4.63 -19.95 -13.55
CA SER A 223 3.75 -20.18 -14.70
C SER A 223 3.83 -21.58 -15.32
N THR A 224 5.00 -22.20 -15.36
CA THR A 224 5.19 -23.52 -15.97
C THR A 224 4.31 -24.60 -15.33
N PRO A 225 4.18 -24.71 -13.99
CA PRO A 225 3.22 -25.63 -13.36
C PRO A 225 1.77 -25.45 -13.84
N ILE A 226 1.36 -24.20 -14.03
CA ILE A 226 0.00 -23.85 -14.49
C ILE A 226 -0.20 -24.27 -15.94
N PHE A 227 0.79 -24.02 -16.80
CA PHE A 227 0.75 -24.42 -18.21
C PHE A 227 0.86 -25.92 -18.40
N ILE A 228 1.60 -26.64 -17.56
CA ILE A 228 1.61 -28.11 -17.54
C ILE A 228 0.20 -28.63 -17.27
N CYS A 229 -0.44 -28.19 -16.18
CA CYS A 229 -1.81 -28.59 -15.85
C CYS A 229 -2.79 -28.27 -16.99
N TRP A 230 -2.70 -27.06 -17.56
CA TRP A 230 -3.53 -26.65 -18.69
C TRP A 230 -3.40 -27.57 -19.90
N ASN A 231 -2.17 -27.89 -20.30
CA ASN A 231 -1.92 -28.72 -21.48
C ASN A 231 -2.22 -30.21 -21.24
N LEU A 232 -2.03 -30.72 -20.02
CA LEU A 232 -2.46 -32.07 -19.63
C LEU A 232 -3.99 -32.20 -19.71
N TRP A 233 -4.73 -31.21 -19.22
CA TRP A 233 -6.20 -31.20 -19.31
C TRP A 233 -6.69 -31.17 -20.76
N LYS A 234 -6.11 -30.30 -21.60
CA LYS A 234 -6.43 -30.26 -23.05
C LYS A 234 -6.19 -31.61 -23.71
N ASN A 235 -5.06 -32.26 -23.41
CA ASN A 235 -4.73 -33.57 -23.94
C ASN A 235 -5.76 -34.63 -23.51
N ARG A 236 -6.11 -34.67 -22.22
CA ARG A 236 -7.13 -35.59 -21.68
C ARG A 236 -8.49 -35.39 -22.34
N CYS A 237 -8.95 -34.15 -22.49
CA CYS A 237 -10.22 -33.85 -23.15
C CYS A 237 -10.20 -34.25 -24.63
N SER A 238 -9.12 -33.94 -25.36
CA SER A 238 -8.97 -34.37 -26.76
C SER A 238 -9.09 -35.89 -26.89
N LYS A 239 -8.41 -36.65 -26.03
CA LYS A 239 -8.47 -38.13 -26.07
C LYS A 239 -9.85 -38.69 -25.70
N LYS A 240 -10.55 -38.10 -24.71
CA LYS A 240 -11.86 -38.59 -24.27
C LYS A 240 -12.96 -38.34 -25.31
N TYR A 241 -12.95 -37.20 -25.99
CA TYR A 241 -14.04 -36.76 -26.86
C TYR A 241 -13.72 -36.88 -28.37
N GLY A 242 -12.86 -37.83 -28.75
CA GLY A 242 -12.59 -38.15 -30.16
C GLY A 242 -11.75 -37.13 -30.93
N GLY A 243 -11.02 -36.26 -30.24
CA GLY A 243 -10.08 -35.33 -30.87
C GLY A 243 -8.76 -35.98 -31.32
N LYS A 244 -7.94 -35.24 -32.08
CA LYS A 244 -6.61 -35.70 -32.52
C LYS A 244 -5.75 -36.08 -31.31
N GLN A 245 -5.17 -37.29 -31.33
CA GLN A 245 -4.24 -37.72 -30.29
C GLN A 245 -3.00 -36.83 -30.32
N SER A 246 -2.68 -36.19 -29.19
CA SER A 246 -1.46 -35.40 -29.06
C SER A 246 -0.34 -36.27 -28.53
N SER A 247 0.78 -36.32 -29.28
CA SER A 247 2.00 -36.97 -28.83
C SER A 247 2.59 -36.25 -27.61
N MET A 248 3.45 -36.94 -26.86
CA MET A 248 4.18 -36.34 -25.74
C MET A 248 5.02 -35.13 -26.19
N ALA A 249 5.65 -35.23 -27.35
CA ALA A 249 6.41 -34.13 -27.95
C ALA A 249 5.52 -32.90 -28.23
N ARG A 250 4.29 -33.12 -28.71
CA ARG A 250 3.33 -32.02 -28.94
C ARG A 250 2.94 -31.31 -27.65
N VAL A 251 2.66 -32.05 -26.58
CA VAL A 251 2.33 -31.47 -25.27
C VAL A 251 3.51 -30.68 -24.70
N ARG A 252 4.74 -31.22 -24.77
CA ARG A 252 5.97 -30.50 -24.38
C ARG A 252 6.12 -29.19 -25.16
N HIS A 253 5.98 -29.25 -26.48
CA HIS A 253 6.06 -28.06 -27.32
C HIS A 253 4.99 -27.01 -26.95
N LEU A 254 3.75 -27.42 -26.67
CA LEU A 254 2.69 -26.47 -26.28
C LEU A 254 2.96 -25.78 -24.94
N VAL A 255 3.45 -26.50 -23.93
CA VAL A 255 3.82 -25.90 -22.62
C VAL A 255 4.97 -24.91 -22.81
N MET A 256 5.97 -25.27 -23.60
CA MET A 256 7.12 -24.43 -23.93
C MET A 256 6.68 -23.17 -24.68
N LEU A 257 5.80 -23.31 -25.67
CA LEU A 257 5.24 -22.19 -26.44
C LEU A 257 4.42 -21.24 -25.57
N ASP A 258 3.58 -21.76 -24.68
CA ASP A 258 2.79 -20.95 -23.74
C ASP A 258 3.72 -20.16 -22.79
N THR A 259 4.80 -20.80 -22.31
CA THR A 259 5.81 -20.16 -21.43
C THR A 259 6.62 -19.10 -22.19
N PHE A 260 7.07 -19.41 -23.41
CA PHE A 260 7.79 -18.48 -24.27
C PHE A 260 6.96 -17.23 -24.60
N LYS A 261 5.69 -17.41 -25.00
CA LYS A 261 4.78 -16.28 -25.27
C LYS A 261 4.59 -15.38 -24.05
N LEU A 262 4.55 -15.97 -22.85
CA LEU A 262 4.46 -15.21 -21.61
C LEU A 262 5.74 -14.39 -21.34
N LEU A 263 6.91 -14.98 -21.57
CA LEU A 263 8.20 -14.29 -21.44
C LEU A 263 8.34 -13.18 -22.48
N GLN A 264 8.01 -13.45 -23.75
CA GLN A 264 8.08 -12.46 -24.83
C GLN A 264 7.16 -11.26 -24.59
N THR A 265 5.98 -11.47 -24.01
CA THR A 265 5.07 -10.35 -23.68
C THR A 265 5.51 -9.57 -22.45
N THR A 266 6.09 -10.23 -21.45
CA THR A 266 6.51 -9.57 -20.19
C THR A 266 7.88 -8.90 -20.31
N PHE A 267 8.79 -9.49 -21.08
CA PHE A 267 10.18 -9.09 -21.24
C PHE A 267 10.54 -9.03 -22.74
N HIS A 268 9.79 -8.21 -23.48
CA HIS A 268 9.87 -8.10 -24.94
C HIS A 268 11.23 -7.62 -25.50
N TYR A 269 12.09 -7.07 -24.63
CA TYR A 269 13.39 -6.51 -24.99
C TYR A 269 14.55 -7.51 -24.85
N ILE A 270 14.26 -8.76 -24.45
CA ILE A 270 15.23 -9.86 -24.41
C ILE A 270 14.85 -10.87 -25.49
N ASN A 271 15.86 -11.40 -26.20
CA ASN A 271 15.62 -12.44 -27.18
C ASN A 271 15.62 -13.83 -26.52
N TRP A 272 14.44 -14.41 -26.35
CA TRP A 272 14.29 -15.69 -25.68
C TRP A 272 14.54 -16.86 -26.65
N PRO A 273 15.39 -17.85 -26.32
CA PRO A 273 15.54 -19.04 -27.15
C PRO A 273 14.32 -19.96 -27.01
N LEU A 274 13.96 -20.64 -28.10
CA LEU A 274 12.84 -21.59 -28.09
C LEU A 274 13.18 -22.92 -27.41
N GLU A 275 14.47 -23.27 -27.29
CA GLU A 275 14.89 -24.50 -26.63
C GLU A 275 14.86 -24.36 -25.10
N TRP A 276 14.12 -25.24 -24.42
CA TRP A 276 13.90 -25.17 -22.96
C TRP A 276 15.18 -25.06 -22.13
N TRP A 277 16.19 -25.90 -22.41
CA TRP A 277 17.46 -25.86 -21.68
C TRP A 277 18.20 -24.52 -21.85
N LYS A 278 18.30 -24.02 -23.10
CA LYS A 278 18.92 -22.72 -23.39
C LYS A 278 18.15 -21.58 -22.73
N LEU A 279 16.82 -21.69 -22.70
CA LEU A 279 15.93 -20.72 -22.05
C LEU A 279 16.19 -20.64 -20.54
N CYS A 280 16.20 -21.78 -19.85
CA CYS A 280 16.52 -21.84 -18.42
C CYS A 280 17.90 -21.24 -18.12
N LYS A 281 18.92 -21.63 -18.89
CA LYS A 281 20.29 -21.14 -18.69
C LYS A 281 20.41 -19.63 -18.89
N LEU A 282 19.79 -19.07 -19.92
CA LEU A 282 19.79 -17.62 -20.15
C LEU A 282 19.12 -16.90 -18.98
N ILE A 283 17.98 -17.41 -18.53
CA ILE A 283 17.18 -16.77 -17.49
C ILE A 283 17.86 -16.80 -16.14
N GLU A 284 18.51 -17.90 -15.76
CA GLU A 284 19.24 -17.99 -14.49
C GLU A 284 20.39 -16.97 -14.40
N ASN A 285 20.99 -16.62 -15.54
CA ASN A 285 22.11 -15.69 -15.66
C ASN A 285 21.68 -14.23 -15.90
N CYS A 286 20.40 -13.95 -16.14
CA CYS A 286 19.91 -12.57 -16.26
C CYS A 286 20.16 -11.79 -14.96
N THR A 287 20.68 -10.56 -15.10
CA THR A 287 20.99 -9.68 -13.97
C THR A 287 19.94 -8.58 -13.81
N HIS A 288 19.81 -8.01 -12.62
CA HIS A 288 18.93 -6.88 -12.39
C HIS A 288 19.59 -5.59 -12.86
N ASP A 289 18.84 -4.77 -13.60
CA ASP A 289 19.30 -3.42 -13.89
C ASP A 289 19.24 -2.55 -12.63
N THR A 290 20.24 -1.70 -12.44
CA THR A 290 20.35 -0.81 -11.30
C THR A 290 20.41 0.62 -11.80
N LYS A 291 19.39 1.41 -11.45
CA LYS A 291 19.41 2.86 -11.70
C LYS A 291 20.15 3.54 -10.56
N VAL A 292 21.20 4.28 -10.90
CA VAL A 292 21.94 5.16 -9.98
C VAL A 292 21.55 6.60 -10.29
N THR A 293 21.08 7.32 -9.28
CA THR A 293 20.75 8.74 -9.38
C THR A 293 21.67 9.51 -8.41
N MET A 294 22.41 10.48 -8.94
CA MET A 294 23.15 11.45 -8.12
C MET A 294 22.16 12.46 -7.52
N VAL A 295 22.29 12.74 -6.23
CA VAL A 295 21.39 13.59 -5.46
C VAL A 295 22.21 14.62 -4.71
N GLN A 296 21.91 15.89 -4.88
CA GLN A 296 22.61 17.00 -4.24
C GLN A 296 21.61 18.09 -3.88
N TRP A 297 21.75 18.69 -2.70
CA TRP A 297 20.97 19.85 -2.32
C TRP A 297 21.38 21.07 -3.17
N THR A 298 20.40 21.87 -3.59
CA THR A 298 20.63 23.04 -4.44
C THR A 298 20.25 24.33 -3.71
N LYS A 299 21.06 25.38 -3.88
CA LYS A 299 20.81 26.70 -3.30
C LYS A 299 19.56 27.35 -3.92
N PRO A 300 18.77 28.13 -3.17
CA PRO A 300 17.68 28.91 -3.77
C PRO A 300 18.22 30.06 -4.64
N PRO A 301 17.43 30.56 -5.60
CA PRO A 301 17.77 31.76 -6.37
C PRO A 301 17.88 33.02 -5.49
N ASP A 302 18.49 34.07 -6.02
CA ASP A 302 18.57 35.36 -5.34
C ASP A 302 17.20 35.90 -4.93
N LYS A 303 17.14 36.50 -3.73
CA LYS A 303 15.90 37.03 -3.09
C LYS A 303 14.87 35.96 -2.70
N TRP A 304 15.25 34.68 -2.73
CA TRP A 304 14.47 33.58 -2.17
C TRP A 304 15.18 32.98 -0.95
N VAL A 305 14.39 32.55 0.02
CA VAL A 305 14.86 31.62 1.05
C VAL A 305 14.33 30.22 0.76
N LYS A 306 15.10 29.21 1.12
CA LYS A 306 14.66 27.81 1.06
C LYS A 306 14.50 27.27 2.46
N ILE A 307 13.32 26.74 2.77
CA ILE A 307 13.04 25.99 3.98
C ILE A 307 12.95 24.51 3.62
N ASN A 308 13.85 23.72 4.18
CA ASN A 308 13.76 22.27 4.17
C ASN A 308 13.04 21.82 5.45
N THR A 309 11.99 21.02 5.35
CA THR A 309 11.28 20.48 6.52
C THR A 309 11.15 18.96 6.43
N ASP A 310 10.99 18.33 7.60
CA ASP A 310 10.79 16.89 7.73
C ASP A 310 9.94 16.59 8.98
N GLY A 311 9.03 15.63 8.85
CA GLY A 311 8.28 15.05 9.95
C GLY A 311 8.86 13.69 10.38
N SER A 312 8.98 13.47 11.69
CA SER A 312 9.43 12.18 12.23
C SER A 312 8.36 11.56 13.12
N ALA A 313 8.16 10.25 13.00
CA ALA A 313 7.26 9.47 13.83
C ALA A 313 7.95 8.16 14.27
N LEU A 314 7.98 7.88 15.58
CA LEU A 314 8.56 6.63 16.09
C LEU A 314 7.66 5.41 15.80
N CYS A 315 6.35 5.61 15.84
CA CYS A 315 5.31 4.66 15.44
C CYS A 315 4.22 5.40 14.63
N ASN A 316 3.33 4.68 13.95
CA ASN A 316 2.25 5.30 13.16
C ASN A 316 0.88 4.67 13.49
N PRO A 317 0.10 5.25 14.42
CA PRO A 317 0.38 6.47 15.19
C PRO A 317 1.42 6.26 16.31
N GLY A 318 2.04 7.35 16.77
CA GLY A 318 3.06 7.33 17.82
C GLY A 318 3.59 8.72 18.15
N SER A 319 4.69 8.78 18.90
CA SER A 319 5.35 10.06 19.20
C SER A 319 5.88 10.68 17.90
N ILE A 320 5.48 11.92 17.66
CA ILE A 320 5.81 12.68 16.47
C ILE A 320 6.64 13.93 16.78
N GLY A 321 7.39 14.35 15.78
CA GLY A 321 8.33 15.44 15.84
C GLY A 321 8.50 16.12 14.50
N ALA A 322 8.93 17.38 14.53
CA ALA A 322 9.19 18.17 13.33
C ALA A 322 10.57 18.80 13.39
N GLY A 323 11.21 18.87 12.23
CA GLY A 323 12.48 19.57 12.06
C GLY A 323 12.48 20.40 10.78
N GLY A 324 13.27 21.46 10.79
CA GLY A 324 13.45 22.24 9.57
C GLY A 324 14.60 23.22 9.63
N ILE A 325 15.06 23.65 8.46
CA ILE A 325 16.18 24.56 8.29
C ILE A 325 15.91 25.56 7.15
N ILE A 326 16.02 26.85 7.47
CA ILE A 326 15.90 27.98 6.55
C ILE A 326 17.31 28.39 6.12
N ARG A 327 17.52 28.47 4.80
CA ARG A 327 18.79 28.89 4.20
C ARG A 327 18.59 30.01 3.19
N ASN A 328 19.59 30.89 3.09
CA ASN A 328 19.62 31.97 2.11
C ASN A 328 20.16 31.50 0.74
N GLN A 329 20.29 32.43 -0.22
CA GLN A 329 20.80 32.17 -1.57
C GLN A 329 22.26 31.65 -1.60
N ASN A 330 23.06 31.96 -0.57
CA ASN A 330 24.43 31.45 -0.44
C ASN A 330 24.47 30.03 0.14
N GLY A 331 23.34 29.50 0.61
CA GLY A 331 23.24 28.24 1.34
C GLY A 331 23.55 28.36 2.84
N GLU A 332 23.71 29.59 3.34
CA GLU A 332 24.02 29.86 4.74
C GLU A 332 22.76 29.68 5.60
N LEU A 333 22.97 29.22 6.83
CA LEU A 333 21.92 29.02 7.82
C LEU A 333 21.35 30.39 8.24
N ILE A 334 20.03 30.55 8.13
CA ILE A 334 19.29 31.66 8.74
C ILE A 334 18.74 31.22 10.10
N LEU A 335 18.02 30.09 10.11
CA LEU A 335 17.37 29.54 11.29
C LEU A 335 17.13 28.05 11.08
N ALA A 336 17.24 27.25 12.13
CA ALA A 336 16.76 25.87 12.15
C ALA A 336 15.91 25.63 13.40
N PHE A 337 15.04 24.63 13.37
CA PHE A 337 14.22 24.26 14.50
C PHE A 337 14.08 22.74 14.63
N SER A 338 13.79 22.31 15.86
CA SER A 338 13.45 20.94 16.23
C SER A 338 12.36 21.01 17.30
N THR A 339 11.19 20.43 17.02
CA THR A 339 9.99 20.59 17.85
C THR A 339 9.32 19.24 18.10
N PRO A 340 9.16 18.81 19.36
CA PRO A 340 8.31 17.67 19.69
C PRO A 340 6.84 18.07 19.49
N LEU A 341 6.07 17.22 18.81
CA LEU A 341 4.67 17.49 18.42
C LEU A 341 3.65 16.63 19.18
N GLY A 342 4.11 15.84 20.16
CA GLY A 342 3.25 14.94 20.93
C GLY A 342 2.98 13.62 20.19
N GLN A 343 1.72 13.22 20.08
CA GLN A 343 1.29 11.96 19.46
C GLN A 343 0.51 12.21 18.16
N GLY A 344 0.81 11.45 17.11
CA GLY A 344 0.16 11.61 15.81
C GLY A 344 0.67 10.62 14.78
N THR A 345 0.39 10.92 13.50
CA THR A 345 0.83 10.08 12.36
C THR A 345 2.03 10.68 11.65
N ASN A 346 2.74 9.86 10.86
CA ASN A 346 3.85 10.37 10.05
C ASN A 346 3.40 11.51 9.11
N ASN A 347 2.26 11.34 8.44
CA ASN A 347 1.73 12.38 7.55
C ASN A 347 1.37 13.67 8.29
N GLN A 348 0.90 13.56 9.53
CA GLN A 348 0.62 14.73 10.37
C GLN A 348 1.92 15.46 10.72
N ALA A 349 2.96 14.72 11.13
CA ALA A 349 4.26 15.30 11.45
C ALA A 349 4.84 16.11 10.27
N GLU A 350 4.71 15.58 9.04
CA GLU A 350 5.16 16.25 7.81
C GLU A 350 4.42 17.56 7.55
N VAL A 351 3.09 17.55 7.70
CA VAL A 351 2.25 18.76 7.52
C VAL A 351 2.59 19.81 8.58
N GLU A 352 2.70 19.41 9.84
CA GLU A 352 3.05 20.31 10.95
C GLU A 352 4.46 20.90 10.80
N ALA A 353 5.44 20.10 10.35
CA ALA A 353 6.78 20.60 10.05
C ALA A 353 6.76 21.70 8.98
N ALA A 354 5.97 21.51 7.92
CA ALA A 354 5.77 22.52 6.88
C ALA A 354 5.08 23.79 7.41
N ILE A 355 4.04 23.66 8.24
CA ILE A 355 3.35 24.79 8.89
C ILE A 355 4.34 25.59 9.74
N LEU A 356 5.13 24.92 10.58
CA LEU A 356 6.14 25.56 11.42
C LEU A 356 7.21 26.27 10.59
N GLY A 357 7.75 25.60 9.57
CA GLY A 357 8.78 26.17 8.70
C GLY A 357 8.30 27.42 7.94
N LEU A 358 7.09 27.38 7.39
CA LEU A 358 6.49 28.54 6.72
C LEU A 358 6.13 29.66 7.70
N SER A 359 5.65 29.32 8.89
CA SER A 359 5.36 30.30 9.95
C SER A 359 6.62 31.05 10.38
N TRP A 360 7.75 30.36 10.52
CA TRP A 360 9.05 31.00 10.77
C TRP A 360 9.45 31.94 9.64
N CYS A 361 9.27 31.54 8.38
CA CYS A 361 9.56 32.42 7.24
C CYS A 361 8.71 33.70 7.26
N ALA A 362 7.42 33.57 7.59
CA ALA A 362 6.49 34.70 7.69
C ALA A 362 6.87 35.64 8.86
N ASN A 363 7.20 35.08 10.02
CA ASN A 363 7.61 35.85 11.20
C ASN A 363 8.92 36.61 10.97
N LEU A 364 9.85 36.03 10.21
CA LEU A 364 11.11 36.67 9.79
C LEU A 364 10.91 37.64 8.60
N ARG A 365 9.66 37.88 8.17
CA ARG A 365 9.28 38.79 7.08
C ARG A 365 9.87 38.44 5.71
N TYR A 366 10.21 37.17 5.47
CA TYR A 366 10.59 36.71 4.15
C TYR A 366 9.37 36.57 3.25
N LYS A 367 9.43 37.17 2.06
CA LYS A 367 8.29 37.21 1.13
C LYS A 367 8.28 36.07 0.11
N ASN A 368 9.46 35.63 -0.33
CA ASN A 368 9.62 34.60 -1.36
C ASN A 368 10.27 33.35 -0.76
N VAL A 369 9.51 32.25 -0.68
CA VAL A 369 9.89 31.05 0.06
C VAL A 369 9.77 29.81 -0.83
N ILE A 370 10.83 29.00 -0.85
CA ILE A 370 10.78 27.64 -1.40
C ILE A 370 10.66 26.67 -0.24
N LEU A 371 9.51 26.00 -0.12
CA LEU A 371 9.33 24.87 0.77
C LEU A 371 9.79 23.59 0.06
N GLU A 372 10.84 22.97 0.58
CA GLU A 372 11.40 21.73 0.07
C GLU A 372 11.16 20.60 1.08
N VAL A 373 10.43 19.57 0.65
CA VAL A 373 10.00 18.43 1.48
C VAL A 373 10.32 17.13 0.76
N ASP A 374 10.59 16.04 1.49
CA ASP A 374 10.81 14.72 0.87
C ASP A 374 9.52 13.88 0.77
N SER A 375 8.42 14.37 1.35
CA SER A 375 7.08 13.80 1.20
C SER A 375 6.40 14.25 -0.09
N GLN A 376 6.45 13.40 -1.12
CA GLN A 376 5.73 13.65 -2.39
C GLN A 376 4.22 13.84 -2.16
N VAL A 377 3.67 13.14 -1.18
CA VAL A 377 2.24 13.21 -0.85
C VAL A 377 1.87 14.60 -0.32
N LEU A 378 2.70 15.21 0.52
CA LEU A 378 2.50 16.57 1.00
C LEU A 378 2.57 17.60 -0.14
N VAL A 379 3.51 17.43 -1.09
CA VAL A 379 3.58 18.29 -2.28
C VAL A 379 2.32 18.17 -3.13
N ASP A 380 1.81 16.95 -3.30
CA ASP A 380 0.60 16.70 -4.07
C ASP A 380 -0.63 17.37 -3.43
N TRP A 381 -0.73 17.33 -2.10
CA TRP A 381 -1.77 18.02 -1.31
C TRP A 381 -1.63 19.53 -1.35
N PHE A 382 -0.41 20.06 -1.20
CA PHE A 382 -0.13 21.50 -1.26
C PHE A 382 -0.55 22.10 -2.60
N LYS A 383 -0.32 21.37 -3.70
CA LYS A 383 -0.67 21.77 -5.07
C LYS A 383 -2.12 21.44 -5.46
N ASN A 384 -2.93 20.90 -4.55
CA ASN A 384 -4.29 20.43 -4.81
C ASN A 384 -4.40 19.40 -5.95
N SER A 385 -3.31 18.68 -6.26
CA SER A 385 -3.32 17.61 -7.27
C SER A 385 -3.92 16.30 -6.75
N LYS A 386 -3.91 16.12 -5.42
CA LYS A 386 -4.60 15.06 -4.69
C LYS A 386 -5.26 15.64 -3.46
N THR A 387 -6.36 15.04 -3.03
CA THR A 387 -7.05 15.41 -1.81
C THR A 387 -6.33 14.85 -0.58
N ALA A 388 -6.12 15.69 0.43
CA ALA A 388 -5.60 15.27 1.71
C ALA A 388 -6.61 14.37 2.47
N PRO A 389 -6.14 13.50 3.38
CA PRO A 389 -7.02 12.74 4.24
C PRO A 389 -7.98 13.64 5.02
N TRP A 390 -9.22 13.21 5.21
CA TRP A 390 -10.23 13.97 5.96
C TRP A 390 -9.77 14.31 7.39
N SER A 391 -8.92 13.47 7.98
CA SER A 391 -8.35 13.63 9.32
C SER A 391 -7.26 14.71 9.39
N LEU A 392 -6.75 15.17 8.25
CA LEU A 392 -5.75 16.24 8.15
C LEU A 392 -6.34 17.54 7.57
N ALA A 393 -7.66 17.61 7.40
CA ALA A 393 -8.32 18.75 6.75
C ALA A 393 -8.02 20.08 7.44
N ASP A 394 -8.05 20.09 8.78
CA ASP A 394 -7.87 21.31 9.58
C ASP A 394 -6.41 21.77 9.53
N GLN A 395 -5.45 20.85 9.62
CA GLN A 395 -4.03 21.14 9.46
C GLN A 395 -3.73 21.66 8.05
N MET A 396 -4.33 21.06 7.02
CA MET A 396 -4.17 21.55 5.65
C MET A 396 -4.78 22.94 5.45
N GLN A 397 -5.91 23.25 6.10
CA GLN A 397 -6.46 24.60 6.10
C GLN A 397 -5.53 25.60 6.79
N ASN A 398 -4.93 25.22 7.93
CA ASN A 398 -3.93 26.03 8.61
C ASN A 398 -2.67 26.25 7.76
N LEU A 399 -2.22 25.22 7.04
CA LEU A 399 -1.11 25.32 6.09
C LEU A 399 -1.44 26.34 4.99
N GLN A 400 -2.61 26.25 4.37
CA GLN A 400 -3.05 27.22 3.36
C GLN A 400 -3.16 28.64 3.94
N HIS A 401 -3.69 28.79 5.15
CA HIS A 401 -3.75 30.08 5.84
C HIS A 401 -2.34 30.64 6.17
N THR A 402 -1.36 29.78 6.46
CA THR A 402 0.03 30.20 6.66
C THR A 402 0.66 30.67 5.34
N VAL A 403 0.33 30.01 4.24
CA VAL A 403 0.78 30.40 2.90
C VAL A 403 0.25 31.77 2.49
N THR A 404 -0.99 32.15 2.85
CA THR A 404 -1.53 33.48 2.50
C THR A 404 -0.80 34.65 3.17
N LYS A 405 -0.02 34.39 4.23
CA LYS A 405 0.83 35.39 4.90
C LYS A 405 2.13 35.68 4.13
N LEU A 406 2.46 34.85 3.13
CA LEU A 406 3.65 34.95 2.29
C LEU A 406 3.26 35.46 0.89
N ASN A 407 4.20 36.07 0.16
CA ASN A 407 3.91 36.61 -1.18
C ASN A 407 4.00 35.52 -2.26
N GLN A 408 5.13 34.82 -2.32
CA GLN A 408 5.35 33.74 -3.28
C GLN A 408 5.90 32.51 -2.57
N VAL A 409 5.14 31.41 -2.62
CA VAL A 409 5.53 30.13 -2.06
C VAL A 409 5.59 29.07 -3.15
N LYS A 410 6.73 28.39 -3.25
CA LYS A 410 6.90 27.22 -4.11
C LYS A 410 7.11 25.99 -3.24
N CYS A 411 6.21 25.01 -3.35
CA CYS A 411 6.39 23.71 -2.72
C CYS A 411 6.98 22.71 -3.72
N ILE A 412 8.16 22.17 -3.41
CA ILE A 412 8.92 21.25 -4.26
C ILE A 412 9.30 19.98 -3.49
N HIS A 413 9.30 18.86 -4.21
CA HIS A 413 9.75 17.59 -3.67
C HIS A 413 11.27 17.47 -3.84
N THR A 414 11.95 17.00 -2.81
CA THR A 414 13.35 16.58 -2.87
C THR A 414 13.51 15.11 -2.51
N LEU A 415 14.62 14.51 -2.90
CA LEU A 415 14.94 13.16 -2.44
C LEU A 415 15.52 13.24 -1.02
N ARG A 416 15.18 12.26 -0.17
CA ARG A 416 15.62 12.19 1.24
C ARG A 416 17.11 12.44 1.45
N GLU A 417 17.96 12.02 0.51
CA GLU A 417 19.42 12.22 0.57
C GLU A 417 19.84 13.70 0.49
N ALA A 418 19.00 14.58 -0.07
CA ALA A 418 19.18 16.04 -0.06
C ALA A 418 18.37 16.73 1.06
N ASN A 419 17.67 15.97 1.93
CA ASN A 419 16.89 16.50 3.06
C ASN A 419 17.45 16.08 4.43
N TYR A 420 18.68 15.54 4.48
CA TYR A 420 19.23 14.93 5.70
C TYR A 420 19.32 15.86 6.91
N VAL A 421 19.50 17.17 6.69
CA VAL A 421 19.53 18.13 7.80
C VAL A 421 18.17 18.23 8.47
N ALA A 422 17.09 18.36 7.70
CA ALA A 422 15.74 18.41 8.24
C ALA A 422 15.35 17.07 8.91
N ASP A 423 15.66 15.93 8.28
CA ASP A 423 15.44 14.59 8.86
C ASP A 423 16.20 14.39 10.19
N SER A 424 17.46 14.86 10.26
CA SER A 424 18.23 14.80 11.49
C SER A 424 17.64 15.68 12.59
N LEU A 425 17.09 16.85 12.25
CA LEU A 425 16.43 17.74 13.21
C LEU A 425 15.09 17.17 13.68
N ALA A 426 14.30 16.60 12.77
CA ALA A 426 13.03 15.96 13.10
C ALA A 426 13.21 14.71 13.98
N LYS A 427 14.32 13.97 13.82
CA LYS A 427 14.66 12.88 14.74
C LYS A 427 15.16 13.39 16.08
N HIS A 428 15.91 14.50 16.09
CA HIS A 428 16.40 15.11 17.32
C HIS A 428 15.25 15.54 18.25
N SER A 429 14.10 15.90 17.70
CA SER A 429 12.94 16.32 18.50
C SER A 429 12.42 15.24 19.46
N HIS A 430 12.69 13.96 19.20
CA HIS A 430 12.31 12.86 20.12
C HIS A 430 13.18 12.81 21.38
N HIS A 431 14.29 13.52 21.41
CA HIS A 431 15.23 13.57 22.54
C HIS A 431 15.09 14.84 23.39
N ILE A 432 14.15 15.72 23.05
CA ILE A 432 13.93 16.99 23.73
C ILE A 432 12.48 17.11 24.17
N THR A 433 12.23 17.86 25.24
CA THR A 433 10.88 18.07 25.80
C THR A 433 10.22 19.34 25.26
N ASN A 434 11.03 20.33 24.86
CA ASN A 434 10.57 21.62 24.39
C ASN A 434 11.13 21.93 23.00
N SER A 435 10.43 22.77 22.25
CA SER A 435 10.92 23.30 20.96
C SER A 435 12.26 24.00 21.12
N GLN A 436 13.20 23.68 20.23
CA GLN A 436 14.49 24.33 20.14
C GLN A 436 14.65 25.04 18.80
N VAL A 437 15.29 26.20 18.84
CA VAL A 437 15.61 27.03 17.68
C VAL A 437 17.11 27.30 17.66
N PHE A 438 17.72 27.15 16.49
CA PHE A 438 19.15 27.28 16.28
C PHE A 438 19.41 28.41 15.28
N SER A 439 20.29 29.34 15.64
CA SER A 439 20.61 30.54 14.83
C SER A 439 21.98 30.48 14.17
N ASN A 440 22.83 29.53 14.59
CA ASN A 440 24.17 29.33 14.03
C ASN A 440 24.53 27.83 14.01
N ILE A 441 25.58 27.49 13.26
CA ILE A 441 25.97 26.10 12.98
C ILE A 441 26.46 25.40 14.26
N GLN A 442 27.07 26.11 15.19
CA GLN A 442 27.61 25.57 16.45
C GLN A 442 26.50 25.08 17.38
N GLN A 443 25.31 25.68 17.29
CA GLN A 443 24.13 25.29 18.07
C GLN A 443 23.42 24.05 17.49
N LEU A 444 23.66 23.69 16.23
CA LEU A 444 23.01 22.54 15.61
C LEU A 444 23.46 21.22 16.27
N PRO A 445 22.55 20.22 16.38
CA PRO A 445 22.94 18.86 16.74
C PRO A 445 24.06 18.35 15.81
N LYS A 446 25.03 17.61 16.36
CA LYS A 446 26.26 17.19 15.65
C LYS A 446 25.99 16.60 14.26
N LEU A 447 24.98 15.74 14.15
CA LEU A 447 24.63 15.09 12.88
C LEU A 447 24.03 16.06 11.85
N ALA A 448 23.12 16.94 12.29
CA ALA A 448 22.55 17.99 11.44
C ALA A 448 23.63 18.98 10.97
N ALA A 449 24.58 19.35 11.85
CA ALA A 449 25.71 20.21 11.51
C ALA A 449 26.64 19.56 10.46
N ALA A 450 26.87 18.25 10.56
CA ALA A 450 27.68 17.52 9.59
C ALA A 450 27.04 17.51 8.20
N TYR A 451 25.75 17.17 8.11
CA TYR A 451 25.01 17.20 6.85
C TYR A 451 24.91 18.62 6.27
N PHE A 452 24.73 19.64 7.11
CA PHE A 452 24.73 21.03 6.68
C PHE A 452 26.05 21.42 6.00
N LYS A 453 27.20 21.02 6.58
CA LYS A 453 28.52 21.29 5.97
C LYS A 453 28.72 20.56 4.65
N GLN A 454 28.19 19.34 4.52
CA GLN A 454 28.21 18.58 3.26
C GLN A 454 27.40 19.27 2.16
N ASP A 455 26.19 19.74 2.49
CA ASP A 455 25.34 20.51 1.57
C ASP A 455 26.05 21.79 1.11
N LEU A 456 26.67 22.52 2.05
CA LEU A 456 27.38 23.78 1.77
C LEU A 456 28.61 23.55 0.87
N ALA A 457 29.31 22.43 1.04
CA ALA A 457 30.42 22.00 0.20
C ALA A 457 29.98 21.42 -1.16
N GLY A 458 28.67 21.30 -1.42
CA GLY A 458 28.14 20.75 -2.67
C GLY A 458 28.37 19.24 -2.83
N MET A 459 28.50 18.50 -1.73
CA MET A 459 28.69 17.05 -1.79
C MET A 459 27.42 16.34 -2.28
N ALA A 460 27.58 15.43 -3.23
CA ALA A 460 26.49 14.62 -3.75
C ALA A 460 26.41 13.25 -3.06
N SER A 461 25.18 12.79 -2.85
CA SER A 461 24.84 11.42 -2.45
C SER A 461 24.37 10.60 -3.65
N PHE A 462 24.42 9.27 -3.57
CA PHE A 462 24.00 8.38 -4.65
C PHE A 462 22.87 7.46 -4.21
N ARG A 463 21.70 7.62 -4.84
CA ARG A 463 20.57 6.70 -4.68
C ARG A 463 20.70 5.55 -5.67
N ARG A 464 20.78 4.32 -5.17
CA ARG A 464 20.80 3.09 -5.99
C ARG A 464 19.47 2.36 -5.88
N ARG A 465 18.79 2.10 -6.99
CA ARG A 465 17.51 1.37 -7.02
C ARG A 465 17.54 0.24 -8.05
N LYS A 466 17.29 -0.99 -7.58
CA LYS A 466 17.00 -2.13 -8.46
C LYS A 466 15.72 -1.84 -9.24
N ILE A 467 15.77 -1.88 -10.56
CA ILE A 467 14.57 -1.76 -11.38
C ILE A 467 14.05 -3.16 -11.77
N LYS A 468 12.76 -3.26 -12.08
CA LYS A 468 12.14 -4.53 -12.50
C LYS A 468 12.67 -5.04 -13.86
N ARG A 469 13.40 -4.19 -14.58
CA ARG A 469 14.05 -4.55 -15.84
C ARG A 469 15.22 -5.48 -15.52
N ILE A 470 15.29 -6.59 -16.23
CA ILE A 470 16.42 -7.50 -16.22
C ILE A 470 17.29 -7.23 -17.45
N LYS A 471 18.58 -7.58 -17.39
CA LYS A 471 19.49 -7.54 -18.53
C LYS A 471 19.90 -8.95 -18.90
N GLU A 472 20.20 -9.13 -20.17
CA GLU A 472 20.97 -10.29 -20.61
C GLU A 472 22.31 -10.32 -19.86
N PRO A 473 22.83 -11.50 -19.53
CA PRO A 473 24.18 -11.61 -19.00
C PRO A 473 25.17 -10.95 -19.97
N PRO A 474 26.24 -10.31 -19.44
CA PRO A 474 27.24 -9.63 -20.25
C PRO A 474 27.98 -10.58 -21.21
#